data_AF-A0AAN2UH64-F1
#
_entry.id   AF-A0AAN2UH64-F1
#
_cell.length_a   1.000
_cell.length_b   1.000
_cell.length_c   1.000
_cell.angle_alpha   90.00
_cell.angle_beta   90.00
_cell.angle_gamma   90.00
#
_symmetry.space_group_name_H-M   'P 1'
#
loop_
_entity.id
_entity.type
_entity.pdbx_description
1 polymer ?
#
loop_
_entity_poly.entity_id
_entity_poly.type
_entity_poly.pdbx_seq_one_letter_code
_entity_poly.pdbx_strand_id
1 'polypeptide(L)' 'MKNWFARVILGVITLILFLGIFLLSDSQHWPARVTIGLTIILFVMVNVGFTWLFWQSRKQYLNEEEDK' A
#
# COMPACT_ATOMS: atom_id res chain seq x y z
N MET A 1 0.18 -18.80 -1.45
CA MET A 1 1.23 -18.24 -0.56
C MET A 1 1.89 -16.96 -1.09
N LYS A 2 2.24 -16.85 -2.39
CA LYS A 2 2.93 -15.69 -2.97
C LYS A 2 2.25 -14.33 -2.74
N ASN A 3 0.91 -14.27 -2.81
CA ASN A 3 0.17 -13.01 -2.60
C ASN A 3 0.02 -12.61 -1.13
N TRP A 4 0.21 -13.53 -0.18
CA TRP A 4 0.23 -13.20 1.24
C TRP A 4 1.50 -12.42 1.60
N PHE A 5 2.66 -12.87 1.11
CA PHE A 5 3.93 -12.14 1.28
C PHE A 5 3.88 -10.75 0.65
N ALA A 6 3.32 -10.60 -0.56
CA ALA A 6 3.17 -9.30 -1.20
C ALA A 6 2.31 -8.32 -0.37
N ARG A 7 1.22 -8.80 0.23
CA ARG A 7 0.37 -7.99 1.12
C ARG A 7 1.09 -7.58 2.40
N VAL A 8 1.86 -8.50 3.02
CA VAL A 8 2.64 -8.20 4.22
C VAL A 8 3.72 -7.16 3.90
N ILE A 9 4.47 -7.33 2.81
CA ILE A 9 5.49 -6.37 2.36
C ILE A 9 4.86 -5.00 2.10
N LEU A 10 3.71 -4.95 1.41
CA LEU A 10 3.02 -3.69 1.13
C LEU A 10 2.59 -2.98 2.43
N GLY A 11 2.10 -3.75 3.42
CA GLY A 11 1.76 -3.24 4.75
C GLY A 11 2.97 -2.68 5.50
N VAL A 12 4.10 -3.40 5.50
CA VAL A 12 5.34 -2.93 6.13
C VAL A 12 5.86 -1.65 5.46
N ILE A 13 5.87 -1.60 4.13
CA ILE A 13 6.26 -0.39 3.38
C ILE A 13 5.33 0.77 3.72
N THR A 14 4.03 0.53 3.82
CA THR A 14 3.04 1.56 4.21
C THR A 14 3.35 2.14 5.58
N LEU A 15 3.64 1.29 6.56
CA LEU A 15 4.02 1.71 7.92
C LEU A 15 5.28 2.58 7.91
N ILE A 16 6.31 2.15 7.17
CA ILE A 16 7.56 2.91 7.04
C ILE A 16 7.31 4.28 6.40
N LEU A 17 6.52 4.33 5.32
CA LEU A 17 6.18 5.59 4.63
C LEU A 17 5.34 6.50 5.51
N PHE A 18 4.38 5.96 6.26
CA PHE A 18 3.57 6.74 7.19
C PHE A 18 4.41 7.36 8.31
N LEU A 19 5.27 6.56 8.95
CA LEU A 19 6.21 7.04 9.96
C LEU A 19 7.17 8.07 9.36
N GLY A 20 7.67 7.83 8.14
CA GLY A 20 8.53 8.76 7.43
C GLY A 20 7.87 10.11 7.18
N ILE A 21 6.61 10.13 6.74
CA ILE A 21 5.83 11.37 6.56
C ILE A 21 5.70 12.11 7.90
N PHE A 22 5.45 11.39 8.99
CA PHE A 22 5.25 12.00 10.30
C PHE A 22 6.55 12.57 10.88
N LEU A 23 7.65 11.82 10.82
CA LEU A 23 8.97 12.26 11.26
C LEU A 23 9.49 13.43 10.42
N LEU A 24 9.31 13.38 9.11
CA LEU A 24 9.71 14.48 8.21
C LEU A 24 8.85 15.72 8.45
N SER A 25 7.54 15.53 8.64
CA SER A 25 6.61 16.60 9.00
C SER A 25 7.00 17.29 10.30
N ASP A 26 7.38 16.52 11.32
CA ASP A 26 7.82 17.05 12.62
C ASP A 26 9.15 17.80 12.48
N SER A 27 10.14 17.17 11.84
CA SER A 27 11.46 17.77 11.62
C SER A 27 11.40 19.08 10.83
N GLN A 28 10.51 19.17 9.84
CA GLN A 28 10.38 20.33 8.95
C GLN A 28 9.26 21.29 9.37
N HIS A 29 8.61 21.07 10.52
CA HIS A 29 7.48 21.86 11.02
C HIS A 29 6.39 22.07 9.96
N TRP A 30 6.07 21.01 9.22
CA TRP A 30 5.09 21.12 8.15
C TRP A 30 3.73 21.54 8.68
N PRO A 31 3.02 22.40 7.95
CA PRO A 31 1.65 22.72 8.31
C PRO A 31 0.82 21.43 8.23
N ALA A 32 -0.03 21.21 9.24
CA ALA A 32 -0.82 19.99 9.38
C ALA A 32 -1.60 19.60 8.10
N ARG A 33 -2.01 20.58 7.29
CA ARG A 33 -2.68 20.35 6.00
C ARG A 33 -1.84 19.53 5.02
N VAL A 34 -0.53 19.77 4.97
CA VAL A 34 0.39 19.04 4.07
C VAL A 34 0.53 17.60 4.54
N THR A 35 0.74 17.39 5.84
CA THR A 35 0.86 16.07 6.46
C THR A 35 -0.41 15.25 6.24
N ILE A 36 -1.58 15.84 6.51
CA ILE A 36 -2.89 15.21 6.26
C ILE A 36 -3.05 14.87 4.77
N GLY A 37 -2.71 15.80 3.87
CA GLY A 37 -2.78 15.56 2.43
C GLY A 37 -1.92 14.38 1.98
N LEU A 38 -0.68 14.30 2.45
CA LEU A 38 0.23 13.19 2.16
C LEU A 38 -0.26 11.87 2.75
N THR A 39 -0.82 11.88 3.96
CA THR A 39 -1.42 10.68 4.56
C THR A 39 -2.60 10.18 3.72
N ILE A 40 -3.48 11.06 3.25
CA ILE A 40 -4.61 10.67 2.37
C ILE A 40 -4.10 10.07 1.06
N ILE A 41 -3.11 10.71 0.44
CA ILE A 41 -2.50 10.22 -0.81
C ILE A 41 -1.89 8.82 -0.58
N LEU A 42 -1.15 8.64 0.51
CA LEU A 42 -0.58 7.34 0.88
C LEU A 42 -1.67 6.29 1.06
N PHE A 43 -2.75 6.62 1.77
CA PHE A 43 -3.88 5.72 2.00
C PHE A 43 -4.51 5.28 0.67
N VAL A 44 -4.76 6.21 -0.25
CA VAL A 44 -5.32 5.89 -1.57
C VAL A 44 -4.39 4.96 -2.35
N MET A 45 -3.09 5.28 -2.42
CA MET A 45 -2.12 4.43 -3.14
C MET A 45 -2.07 3.01 -2.59
N VAL A 46 -2.11 2.86 -1.27
CA VAL A 46 -2.08 1.55 -0.61
C VAL A 46 -3.33 0.74 -0.94
N ASN A 47 -4.51 1.35 -0.88
CA ASN A 47 -5.76 0.68 -1.24
C ASN A 47 -5.81 0.26 -2.71
N VAL A 48 -5.29 1.11 -3.61
CA VAL A 48 -5.15 0.77 -5.04
C VAL A 48 -4.19 -0.42 -5.20
N GLY A 49 -3.04 -0.39 -4.53
CA GLY A 49 -2.07 -1.51 -4.56
C GLY A 49 -2.64 -2.81 -4.02
N PHE A 50 -3.39 -2.77 -2.91
CA PHE A 50 -4.08 -3.93 -2.35
C PHE A 50 -5.15 -4.48 -3.31
N THR A 51 -5.96 -3.61 -3.92
CA THR A 51 -6.98 -3.99 -4.89
C THR A 51 -6.35 -4.63 -6.12
N TRP A 52 -5.24 -4.06 -6.60
CA TRP A 52 -4.48 -4.61 -7.71
C TRP A 52 -3.91 -6.00 -7.40
N LEU A 53 -3.27 -6.16 -6.24
CA LEU A 53 -2.75 -7.46 -5.79
C LEU A 53 -3.88 -8.49 -5.63
N PHE A 54 -5.06 -8.06 -5.18
CA PHE A 54 -6.24 -8.92 -5.11
C PHE A 54 -6.71 -9.34 -6.50
N TRP A 55 -6.82 -8.40 -7.44
CA TRP A 55 -7.18 -8.70 -8.83
C TRP A 55 -6.18 -9.66 -9.48
N GLN A 56 -4.88 -9.40 -9.31
CA GLN A 56 -3.82 -10.25 -9.84
C GLN A 56 -3.91 -11.68 -9.27
N SER A 57 -4.18 -11.81 -7.97
CA SER A 57 -4.42 -13.11 -7.34
C SER A 57 -5.61 -13.85 -7.96
N ARG A 58 -6.70 -13.12 -8.24
CA ARG A 58 -7.91 -13.71 -8.82
C ARG A 58 -7.69 -14.12 -10.27
N LYS A 59 -6.95 -13.32 -11.05
CA LYS A 59 -6.61 -13.65 -12.43
C LYS A 59 -5.70 -14.87 -12.54
N GLN A 60 -4.72 -15.00 -11.64
CA GLN A 60 -3.86 -16.20 -11.60
C GLN A 60 -4.66 -17.47 -11.30
N TYR A 61 -5.60 -17.40 -10.34
CA TYR A 61 -6.46 -18.53 -10.01
C TYR A 61 -7.31 -19.00 -11.21
N LEU A 62 -7.90 -18.07 -11.95
CA LEU A 62 -8.72 -18.40 -13.12
C LEU A 62 -7.90 -19.03 -14.26
N ASN A 63 -6.67 -18.55 -14.50
CA ASN A 63 -5.78 -19.14 -15.50
C ASN A 63 -5.29 -20.54 -15.11
N GLU A 64 -5.09 -20.84 -13.82
CA GLU A 64 -4.70 -22.18 -13.36
C GLU A 64 -5.85 -23.22 -13.45
N GLU A 65 -7.11 -22.77 -13.52
CA GLU A 65 -8.28 -23.63 -13.71
C GLU A 65 -8.60 -23.90 -15.18
N GLU A 66 -8.27 -23.00 -16.11
CA GLU A 66 -8.45 -23.23 -17.56
C GLU A 66 -7.42 -24.18 -18.18
N ASP A 67 -6.26 -24.36 -17.53
CA ASP A 67 -5.19 -25.29 -17.98
C ASP A 67 -5.34 -26.72 -17.41
N LYS A 68 -6.48 -27.07 -16.78
CA LYS A 68 -6.81 -28.41 -16.28
C LYS A 68 -8.02 -29.01 -16.98
#